data_AF-A0A0F5H162-F1
#
_entry.id   AF-A0A0F5H162-F1
#
_cell.length_a   1.000
_cell.length_b   1.000
_cell.length_c   1.000
_cell.angle_alpha   90.00
_cell.angle_beta   90.00
_cell.angle_gamma   90.00
#
_symmetry.space_group_name_H-M   'P 1'
#
loop_
_entity.id
_entity.type
_entity.pdbx_description
1 polymer ?
#
loop_
_entity_poly.entity_id
_entity_poly.type
_entity_poly.pdbx_seq_one_letter_code
_entity_poly.pdbx_strand_id
1 'polypeptide(L)'
;MLNKLKYQFVTAWSKPKIIWFVISIVISITIALAIYFKEINYVDENGNKIYLRNITLAADALLGLGITLVVFNLLAILFNYGFGRESFRRSKERKKQRLNFDLNEEKKKNSQSIESKIKIKNLEKQLEKLQETKKSKKEQNNMVFFILVFLGFLSIIIAIICAYN
;
A
#
# COMPACT_ATOMS: atom_id res chain seq x y z
N MET A 1 7.86 24.55 -16.64
CA MET A 1 6.84 23.62 -16.10
C MET A 1 6.96 22.20 -16.66
N LEU A 2 7.06 22.01 -17.98
CA LEU A 2 7.17 20.69 -18.65
C LEU A 2 8.30 19.77 -18.12
N ASN A 3 9.48 20.32 -17.81
CA ASN A 3 10.61 19.53 -17.30
C ASN A 3 10.36 18.96 -15.89
N LYS A 4 9.56 19.63 -15.06
CA LYS A 4 9.23 19.17 -13.70
C LYS A 4 8.22 18.02 -13.73
N LEU A 5 7.24 18.09 -14.64
CA LEU A 5 6.27 17.02 -14.89
C LEU A 5 6.94 15.76 -15.46
N LYS A 6 7.84 15.90 -16.46
CA LYS A 6 8.63 14.77 -16.99
C LYS A 6 9.47 14.10 -15.90
N TYR A 7 10.13 14.89 -15.05
CA TYR A 7 10.93 14.35 -13.96
C TYR A 7 10.08 13.60 -12.92
N GLN A 8 8.89 14.12 -12.58
CA GLN A 8 7.94 13.41 -11.71
C GLN A 8 7.41 12.12 -12.34
N PHE A 9 7.21 12.08 -13.66
CA PHE A 9 6.83 10.86 -14.36
C PHE A 9 7.94 9.80 -14.30
N VAL A 10 9.18 10.14 -14.67
CA VAL A 10 10.28 9.16 -14.68
C VAL A 10 10.58 8.64 -13.27
N THR A 11 10.49 9.49 -12.25
CA THR A 11 10.69 9.07 -10.84
C THR A 11 9.50 8.30 -10.25
N ALA A 12 8.32 8.37 -10.87
CA ALA A 12 7.16 7.59 -10.44
C ALA A 12 7.33 6.09 -10.74
N TRP A 13 8.05 5.72 -11.80
CA TRP A 13 8.21 4.34 -12.28
C TRP A 13 9.42 3.64 -11.65
N SER A 14 9.44 3.52 -10.32
CA SER A 14 10.44 2.69 -9.64
C SER A 14 10.11 1.20 -9.84
N LYS A 15 11.13 0.34 -10.08
CA LYS A 15 10.98 -1.12 -10.21
C LYS A 15 9.93 -1.79 -9.29
N PRO A 16 9.90 -1.54 -7.97
CA PRO A 16 8.89 -2.15 -7.09
C PRO A 16 7.44 -1.72 -7.40
N LYS A 17 7.23 -0.48 -7.86
CA LYS A 17 5.90 0.01 -8.26
C LYS A 17 5.43 -0.58 -9.59
N ILE A 18 6.36 -0.87 -10.49
CA ILE A 18 6.05 -1.56 -11.75
C ILE A 18 5.59 -2.99 -11.45
N ILE A 19 6.30 -3.70 -10.56
CA ILE A 19 5.89 -5.03 -10.12
C ILE A 19 4.50 -4.98 -9.48
N TRP A 20 4.26 -4.01 -8.59
CA TRP A 20 2.94 -3.83 -7.99
C TRP A 20 1.84 -3.54 -9.02
N PHE A 21 2.13 -2.70 -10.01
CA PHE A 21 1.22 -2.38 -11.11
C PHE A 21 0.81 -3.65 -11.87
N VAL A 22 1.78 -4.50 -12.23
CA VAL A 22 1.51 -5.77 -12.92
C VAL A 22 0.68 -6.70 -12.03
N ILE A 23 1.05 -6.87 -10.76
CA ILE A 23 0.31 -7.73 -9.82
C ILE A 23 -1.14 -7.25 -9.65
N SER A 24 -1.35 -5.93 -9.49
CA SER A 24 -2.68 -5.35 -9.35
C SER A 24 -3.56 -5.63 -10.57
N ILE A 25 -3.00 -5.55 -11.77
CA ILE A 25 -3.73 -5.85 -13.01
C ILE A 25 -4.09 -7.34 -13.08
N VAL A 26 -3.13 -8.23 -12.80
CA VAL A 26 -3.37 -9.68 -12.83
C VAL A 26 -4.48 -10.07 -11.86
N ILE A 27 -4.44 -9.58 -10.60
CA ILE A 27 -5.49 -9.86 -9.61
C ILE A 27 -6.87 -9.35 -10.10
N SER A 28 -6.91 -8.14 -10.67
CA SER A 28 -8.16 -7.56 -11.14
C SER A 28 -8.75 -8.33 -12.32
N ILE A 29 -7.92 -8.79 -13.26
CA ILE A 29 -8.35 -9.65 -14.37
C ILE A 29 -8.85 -11.00 -13.86
N THR A 30 -8.15 -11.62 -12.91
CA THR A 30 -8.57 -12.89 -12.31
C THR A 30 -9.95 -12.78 -11.66
N ILE A 31 -10.22 -11.69 -10.93
CA ILE A 31 -11.53 -11.45 -10.32
C ILE A 31 -12.61 -11.21 -11.38
N ALA A 32 -12.31 -10.42 -12.41
CA ALA A 32 -13.23 -10.18 -13.51
C ALA A 32 -13.61 -11.48 -14.24
N LEU A 33 -12.62 -12.33 -14.53
CA LEU A 33 -12.86 -13.66 -15.12
C LEU A 33 -13.65 -14.57 -14.18
N ALA A 34 -13.35 -14.56 -12.88
CA ALA A 34 -14.10 -15.34 -11.91
C ALA A 34 -15.58 -14.94 -11.86
N ILE A 35 -15.89 -13.64 -11.92
CA ILE A 35 -17.27 -13.12 -12.01
C ILE A 35 -17.91 -13.59 -13.32
N TYR A 36 -17.24 -13.37 -14.45
CA TYR A 36 -17.73 -13.76 -15.76
C TYR A 36 -18.07 -15.26 -15.85
N PHE A 37 -17.16 -16.12 -15.39
CA PHE A 37 -17.37 -17.58 -15.41
C PHE A 37 -18.38 -18.06 -14.37
N LYS A 38 -18.60 -17.31 -13.29
CA LYS A 38 -19.65 -17.61 -12.31
C LYS A 38 -21.04 -17.33 -12.90
N GLU A 39 -21.20 -16.19 -13.57
CA GLU A 39 -22.50 -15.79 -14.11
C GLU A 39 -22.88 -16.53 -15.39
N ILE A 40 -21.92 -16.87 -16.25
CA ILE A 40 -22.22 -17.68 -17.45
C ILE A 40 -22.71 -19.10 -17.13
N ASN A 41 -22.33 -19.60 -15.95
CA ASN A 41 -22.73 -20.91 -15.45
C ASN A 41 -23.82 -20.81 -14.37
N TYR A 42 -24.53 -19.69 -14.29
CA TYR A 42 -25.58 -19.52 -13.30
C TYR A 42 -26.77 -20.45 -13.60
N VAL A 43 -27.20 -21.16 -12.56
CA VAL A 43 -28.30 -22.13 -12.61
C VAL A 43 -29.37 -21.67 -11.62
N ASP A 44 -30.63 -21.70 -12.04
CA ASP A 44 -31.76 -21.38 -11.17
C ASP A 44 -31.97 -22.43 -10.06
N GLU A 45 -32.90 -22.17 -9.14
CA GLU A 45 -33.25 -23.09 -8.05
C GLU A 45 -33.80 -24.44 -8.55
N ASN A 46 -34.22 -24.53 -9.81
CA ASN A 46 -34.75 -25.72 -10.45
C ASN A 46 -33.71 -26.48 -11.29
N GLY A 47 -32.45 -26.05 -11.31
CA GLY A 47 -31.39 -26.69 -12.10
C GLY A 47 -31.28 -26.24 -13.57
N ASN A 48 -32.03 -25.22 -13.99
CA ASN A 48 -31.99 -24.69 -15.35
C ASN A 48 -30.92 -23.61 -15.51
N LYS A 49 -30.13 -23.70 -16.58
CA LYS A 49 -29.15 -22.66 -16.92
C LYS A 49 -29.86 -21.37 -17.34
N ILE A 50 -29.58 -20.28 -16.65
CA ILE A 50 -30.06 -18.95 -17.03
C ILE A 50 -28.98 -18.30 -17.89
N TYR A 51 -29.28 -18.09 -19.17
CA TYR A 51 -28.41 -17.36 -20.07
C TYR A 51 -28.62 -15.85 -19.87
N LEU A 52 -27.76 -15.24 -19.06
CA LEU A 52 -27.65 -13.78 -18.97
C LEU A 52 -27.18 -13.21 -20.32
N ARG A 53 -27.67 -12.01 -20.66
CA ARG A 53 -27.30 -11.32 -21.90
C ARG A 53 -25.79 -11.04 -21.86
N ASN A 54 -25.06 -11.26 -22.96
CA ASN A 54 -23.61 -11.05 -23.01
C ASN A 54 -23.16 -9.65 -22.55
N ILE A 55 -24.01 -8.64 -22.72
CA ILE A 55 -23.76 -7.26 -22.31
C ILE A 55 -23.77 -7.11 -20.78
N THR A 56 -24.71 -7.75 -20.08
CA THR A 56 -24.76 -7.69 -18.61
C THR A 56 -23.60 -8.46 -17.99
N LEU A 57 -23.26 -9.64 -18.55
CA LEU A 57 -22.09 -10.43 -18.14
C LEU A 57 -20.77 -9.64 -18.27
N ALA A 58 -20.62 -8.90 -19.37
CA ALA A 58 -19.46 -8.04 -19.58
C ALA A 58 -19.46 -6.85 -18.61
N ALA A 59 -20.63 -6.24 -18.34
CA ALA A 59 -20.76 -5.13 -17.40
C ALA A 59 -20.38 -5.55 -15.97
N ASP A 60 -20.87 -6.70 -15.49
CA ASP A 60 -20.60 -7.18 -14.13
C ASP A 60 -19.11 -7.54 -13.92
N ALA A 61 -18.50 -8.18 -14.92
CA ALA A 61 -17.06 -8.45 -14.90
C ALA A 61 -16.23 -7.14 -14.89
N LEU A 62 -16.65 -6.13 -15.66
CA LEU A 62 -15.95 -4.85 -15.80
C LEU A 62 -16.16 -3.95 -14.57
N LEU A 63 -17.30 -4.08 -13.88
CA LEU A 63 -17.54 -3.54 -12.54
C LEU A 63 -16.57 -4.16 -11.53
N GLY A 64 -16.49 -5.50 -11.48
CA GLY A 64 -15.60 -6.22 -10.58
C GLY A 64 -14.12 -5.86 -10.77
N LEU A 65 -13.69 -5.71 -12.03
CA LEU A 65 -12.36 -5.22 -12.40
C LEU A 65 -12.13 -3.82 -11.82
N GLY A 66 -13.04 -2.89 -12.10
CA GLY A 66 -12.91 -1.49 -11.69
C GLY A 66 -12.88 -1.33 -10.17
N ILE A 67 -13.78 -2.00 -9.44
CA ILE A 67 -13.81 -1.98 -7.97
C ILE A 67 -12.50 -2.52 -7.40
N THR A 68 -12.00 -3.64 -7.92
CA THR A 68 -10.74 -4.24 -7.46
C THR A 68 -9.58 -3.27 -7.65
N LEU A 69 -9.46 -2.66 -8.83
CA LEU A 69 -8.40 -1.68 -9.11
C LEU A 69 -8.46 -0.48 -8.14
N VAL A 70 -9.65 0.07 -7.88
CA VAL A 70 -9.80 1.21 -6.97
C VAL A 70 -9.42 0.83 -5.55
N VAL A 71 -10.02 -0.24 -5.01
CA VAL A 71 -9.84 -0.64 -3.60
C VAL A 71 -8.39 -1.04 -3.33
N PHE A 72 -7.81 -1.87 -4.19
CA PHE A 72 -6.47 -2.41 -3.98
C PHE A 72 -5.39 -1.31 -4.05
N ASN A 73 -5.54 -0.35 -4.96
CA ASN A 73 -4.59 0.75 -5.10
C ASN A 73 -4.81 1.85 -4.04
N LEU A 74 -6.05 2.09 -3.59
CA LEU A 74 -6.31 2.95 -2.43
C LEU A 74 -5.66 2.39 -1.16
N LEU A 75 -5.78 1.08 -0.92
CA LEU A 75 -5.09 0.42 0.19
C LEU A 75 -3.57 0.60 0.08
N ALA A 76 -2.99 0.39 -1.10
CA ALA A 76 -1.56 0.59 -1.31
C ALA A 76 -1.12 2.05 -1.03
N ILE A 77 -1.93 3.04 -1.43
CA ILE A 77 -1.70 4.45 -1.11
C ILE A 77 -1.73 4.68 0.41
N LEU A 78 -2.72 4.15 1.13
CA LEU A 78 -2.82 4.27 2.58
C LEU A 78 -1.59 3.66 3.28
N PHE A 79 -1.15 2.47 2.86
CA PHE A 79 0.07 1.85 3.38
C PHE A 79 1.33 2.69 3.10
N ASN A 80 1.41 3.33 1.92
CA ASN A 80 2.53 4.20 1.58
C ASN A 80 2.57 5.44 2.48
N TYR A 81 1.43 6.11 2.69
CA TYR A 81 1.32 7.27 3.60
C TYR A 81 1.60 6.93 5.08
N GLY A 82 1.81 5.65 5.40
CA GLY A 82 2.19 5.21 6.74
C GLY A 82 1.00 4.97 7.65
N PHE A 83 -0.17 4.70 7.07
CA PHE A 83 -1.28 4.13 7.81
C PHE A 83 -0.79 2.86 8.54
N GLY A 84 -0.98 2.80 9.86
CA GLY A 84 -0.40 1.77 10.74
C GLY A 84 1.05 2.01 11.19
N ARG A 85 1.92 2.63 10.37
CA ARG A 85 3.31 2.94 10.75
C ARG A 85 3.40 3.96 11.88
N GLU A 86 2.43 4.87 12.00
CA GLU A 86 2.38 5.86 13.07
C GLU A 86 2.27 5.21 14.47
N SER A 87 1.55 4.09 14.57
CA SER A 87 1.43 3.33 15.83
C SER A 87 2.76 2.69 16.22
N PHE A 88 3.47 2.10 15.25
CA PHE A 88 4.83 1.58 15.46
C PHE A 88 5.86 2.69 15.71
N ARG A 89 5.68 3.89 15.11
CA ARG A 89 6.53 5.05 15.33
C ARG A 89 6.43 5.53 16.77
N ARG A 90 5.21 5.67 17.31
CA ARG A 90 4.99 6.00 18.72
C ARG A 90 5.66 5.00 19.67
N SER A 91 5.59 3.70 19.37
CA SER A 91 6.26 2.67 20.16
C SER A 91 7.80 2.82 20.15
N LYS A 92 8.41 3.04 18.97
CA LYS A 92 9.85 3.30 18.84
C LYS A 92 10.27 4.61 19.53
N GLU A 93 9.44 5.65 19.45
CA GLU A 93 9.70 6.93 20.12
C GLU A 93 9.67 6.79 21.65
N ARG A 94 8.70 6.05 22.20
CA ARG A 94 8.67 5.70 23.63
C ARG A 94 9.91 4.90 24.06
N LYS A 95 10.33 3.91 23.26
CA LYS A 95 11.57 3.16 23.53
C LYS A 95 12.80 4.08 23.50
N LYS A 96 12.87 5.00 22.53
CA LYS A 96 13.94 6.01 22.47
C LYS A 96 13.96 6.93 23.70
N GLN A 97 12.78 7.37 24.15
CA GLN A 97 12.66 8.18 25.36
C GLN A 97 13.15 7.44 26.61
N ARG A 98 12.79 6.15 26.75
CA ARG A 98 13.29 5.30 27.84
C ARG A 98 14.81 5.13 27.79
N LEU A 99 15.38 4.77 26.63
CA LEU A 99 16.83 4.66 26.47
C LEU A 99 17.58 5.96 26.79
N ASN A 100 17.04 7.11 26.39
CA ASN A 100 17.62 8.42 26.73
C ASN A 100 17.54 8.69 28.24
N PHE A 101 16.45 8.30 28.90
CA PHE A 101 16.29 8.43 30.34
C PHE A 101 17.29 7.55 31.09
N ASP A 102 17.36 6.26 30.76
CA ASP A 102 18.26 5.28 31.37
C ASP A 102 19.74 5.68 31.20
N LEU A 103 20.10 6.20 30.02
CA LEU A 103 21.44 6.68 29.72
C LEU A 103 21.80 7.93 30.54
N ASN A 104 20.86 8.87 30.70
CA ASN A 104 21.07 10.05 31.53
C ASN A 104 21.13 9.70 33.03
N GLU A 105 20.40 8.67 33.47
CA GLU A 105 20.45 8.19 34.84
C GLU A 105 21.78 7.48 35.14
N GLU A 106 22.24 6.59 34.27
CA GLU A 106 23.56 5.93 34.37
C GLU A 106 24.73 6.93 34.33
N LYS A 107 24.64 7.97 33.47
CA LYS A 107 25.66 9.04 33.44
C LYS A 107 25.69 9.85 34.73
N LYS A 108 24.57 9.97 35.45
CA LYS A 108 24.48 10.67 36.75
C LYS A 108 24.92 9.79 37.93
N LYS A 109 24.71 8.47 37.87
CA LYS A 109 24.98 7.51 38.97
C LYS A 109 26.44 7.06 39.11
N ASN A 110 27.39 7.95 38.87
CA ASN A 110 28.84 7.71 39.06
C ASN A 110 29.46 6.80 37.98
N SER A 111 29.87 7.43 36.87
CA SER A 111 30.40 6.82 35.63
C SER A 111 31.80 6.15 35.73
N GLN A 112 32.31 5.90 36.94
CA GLN A 112 33.67 5.43 37.16
C GLN A 112 33.80 3.90 37.16
N SER A 113 32.72 3.16 37.43
CA SER A 113 32.72 1.69 37.31
C SER A 113 32.88 1.24 35.85
N ILE A 114 33.71 0.22 35.63
CA ILE A 114 33.89 -0.44 34.32
C ILE A 114 32.53 -0.94 33.78
N GLU A 115 31.66 -1.41 34.67
CA GLU A 115 30.33 -1.91 34.35
C GLU A 115 29.40 -0.82 33.79
N SER A 116 29.38 0.35 34.44
CA SER A 116 28.61 1.51 33.96
C SER A 116 29.13 2.03 32.62
N LYS A 117 30.45 2.01 32.38
CA LYS A 117 31.03 2.37 31.07
C LYS A 117 30.58 1.42 29.96
N ILE A 118 30.54 0.12 30.22
CA ILE A 118 30.06 -0.89 29.26
C ILE A 118 28.57 -0.67 28.97
N LYS A 119 27.76 -0.40 30.00
CA LYS A 119 26.31 -0.17 29.87
C LYS A 119 25.99 1.10 29.09
N ILE A 120 26.69 2.20 29.37
CA ILE A 120 26.58 3.47 28.62
C ILE A 120 26.91 3.24 27.13
N LYS A 121 28.03 2.57 26.83
CA LYS A 121 28.43 2.28 25.44
C LYS A 121 27.41 1.43 24.69
N ASN A 122 26.77 0.48 25.39
CA ASN A 122 25.72 -0.36 24.80
C ASN A 122 24.43 0.44 24.53
N LEU A 123 24.02 1.32 25.45
CA LEU A 123 22.88 2.22 25.28
C LEU A 123 23.11 3.23 24.14
N GLU A 124 24.32 3.78 24.01
CA GLU A 124 24.70 4.66 22.91
C GLU A 124 24.61 3.95 21.55
N LYS A 125 25.14 2.72 21.47
CA LYS A 125 25.07 1.89 20.25
C LYS A 125 23.62 1.55 19.86
N GLN A 126 22.73 1.35 20.83
CA GLN A 126 21.30 1.14 20.55
C GLN A 126 20.60 2.41 20.08
N LEU A 127 20.98 3.58 20.62
CA LEU A 127 20.47 4.88 20.20
C LEU A 127 20.92 5.24 18.78
N GLU A 128 22.17 4.98 18.45
CA GLU A 128 22.75 5.23 17.13
C GLU A 128 22.02 4.41 16.05
N LYS A 129 21.81 3.11 16.29
CA LYS A 129 21.00 2.24 15.42
C LYS A 129 19.57 2.77 15.20
N LEU A 130 18.96 3.38 16.21
CA LEU A 130 17.62 3.98 16.12
C LEU A 130 17.62 5.34 15.39
N GLN A 131 18.75 6.03 15.30
CA GLN A 131 18.88 7.33 14.63
C GLN A 131 19.20 7.19 13.14
N GLU A 132 20.03 6.23 12.74
CA GLU A 132 20.36 5.98 11.33
C GLU A 132 19.11 5.71 10.47
N THR A 133 18.07 5.12 11.05
CA THR A 133 16.82 4.81 10.34
C THR A 133 16.04 6.07 9.91
N LYS A 134 16.34 7.27 10.45
CA LYS A 134 15.61 8.51 10.12
C LYS A 134 16.12 9.23 8.86
N LYS A 135 17.35 8.98 8.39
CA LYS A 135 18.00 9.81 7.36
C LYS A 135 17.51 9.59 5.91
N SER A 136 16.68 8.60 5.62
CA SER A 136 16.23 8.28 4.25
C SER A 136 14.71 8.44 4.04
N LYS A 137 14.13 9.60 4.40
CA LYS A 137 12.79 9.94 3.89
C LYS A 137 12.90 10.34 2.41
N LYS A 138 12.95 9.34 1.52
CA LYS A 138 12.67 9.56 0.10
C LYS A 138 11.23 10.06 -0.03
N GLU A 139 11.03 11.15 -0.75
CA GLU A 139 9.70 11.60 -1.14
C GLU A 139 8.99 10.46 -1.89
N GLN A 140 7.87 10.00 -1.34
CA GLN A 140 7.08 8.94 -1.95
C GLN A 140 6.22 9.54 -3.06
N ASN A 141 6.62 9.32 -4.31
CA ASN A 141 5.79 9.66 -5.46
C ASN A 141 4.75 8.55 -5.71
N ASN A 142 3.48 8.81 -5.39
CA ASN A 142 2.39 7.83 -5.51
C ASN A 142 1.63 7.89 -6.85
N MET A 143 2.15 8.59 -7.86
CA MET A 143 1.45 8.86 -9.13
C MET A 143 0.95 7.60 -9.86
N VAL A 144 1.72 6.50 -9.85
CA VAL A 144 1.33 5.23 -10.49
C VAL A 144 0.01 4.69 -9.90
N PHE A 145 -0.16 4.79 -8.58
CA PHE A 145 -1.37 4.32 -7.92
C PHE A 145 -2.57 5.19 -8.27
N PHE A 146 -2.40 6.50 -8.37
CA PHE A 146 -3.47 7.40 -8.80
C PHE A 146 -3.93 7.12 -10.24
N ILE A 147 -3.00 6.81 -11.16
CA ILE A 147 -3.34 6.42 -12.53
C ILE A 147 -4.18 5.13 -12.54
N LEU A 148 -3.81 4.13 -11.73
CA LEU A 148 -4.57 2.88 -11.61
C LEU A 148 -5.96 3.09 -11.01
N VAL A 149 -6.08 3.93 -9.98
CA VAL A 149 -7.38 4.30 -9.40
C VAL A 149 -8.25 5.00 -10.44
N PHE A 150 -7.67 5.92 -11.24
CA PHE A 150 -8.39 6.60 -12.31
C PHE A 150 -8.89 5.62 -13.39
N LEU A 151 -8.05 4.67 -13.82
CA LEU A 151 -8.46 3.59 -14.74
C LEU A 151 -9.58 2.73 -14.15
N GLY A 152 -9.53 2.44 -12.86
CA GLY A 152 -10.59 1.71 -12.15
C GLY A 152 -11.93 2.46 -12.17
N PHE A 153 -11.93 3.77 -11.89
CA PHE A 153 -13.13 4.60 -12.01
C PHE A 153 -13.69 4.64 -13.43
N LEU A 154 -12.81 4.74 -14.43
CA LEU A 154 -13.20 4.75 -15.84
C LEU A 154 -13.87 3.42 -16.23
N SER A 155 -13.35 2.29 -15.74
CA SER A 155 -13.98 0.98 -15.88
C SER A 155 -15.37 0.94 -15.25
N ILE A 156 -15.52 1.41 -14.00
CA ILE A 156 -16.84 1.44 -13.32
C ILE A 156 -17.86 2.25 -14.11
N ILE A 157 -17.49 3.42 -14.63
CA ILE A 157 -18.38 4.27 -15.42
C ILE A 157 -18.83 3.55 -16.70
N ILE A 158 -17.90 2.93 -17.44
CA ILE A 158 -18.23 2.16 -18.65
C ILE A 158 -19.17 1.01 -18.30
N ALA A 159 -18.89 0.29 -17.22
CA ALA A 159 -19.71 -0.84 -16.81
C ALA A 159 -21.14 -0.43 -16.45
N ILE A 160 -21.30 0.70 -15.75
CA ILE A 160 -22.62 1.28 -15.47
C ILE A 160 -23.33 1.62 -16.79
N ILE A 161 -22.68 2.31 -17.71
CA ILE A 161 -23.28 2.65 -19.02
C ILE A 161 -23.69 1.40 -19.80
N CYS A 162 -22.90 0.32 -19.75
CA CYS A 162 -23.24 -0.95 -20.37
C CYS A 162 -24.39 -1.68 -19.68
N ALA A 163 -24.52 -1.56 -18.36
CA ALA A 163 -25.60 -2.19 -17.61
C ALA A 163 -26.97 -1.53 -17.86
N TYR A 164 -26.99 -0.21 -18.12
CA TYR A 164 -28.21 0.56 -18.36
C TYR A 164 -28.65 0.64 -19.84
N ASN A 165 -27.85 0.11 -20.78
CA ASN A 165 -28.16 0.02 -22.22
C ASN A 165 -28.54 -1.42 -22.63
#